data_AF-A0A2M6Y6R1-F1
#
_entry.id   AF-A0A2M6Y6R1-F1
#
_cell.length_a   1.000
_cell.length_b   1.000
_cell.length_c   1.000
_cell.angle_alpha   90.00
_cell.angle_beta   90.00
_cell.angle_gamma   90.00
#
_symmetry.space_group_name_H-M   'P 1'
#
loop_
_entity.id
_entity.type
_entity.pdbx_description
1 polymer ?
#
loop_
_entity_poly.entity_id
_entity_poly.type
_entity_poly.pdbx_seq_one_letter_code
_entity_poly.pdbx_strand_id
1 'polypeptide(L)'
;MKHFFVSIIMLFSCGVSDAAYITQWRGEVGLKKNGTEEWAPLKGKSKVKLASGDELRTARASTAEIFMDDGTRVKLAPVSAFKMAEESG
;
A
#
# COMPACT_ATOMS: atom_id res chain seq x y z
N MET A 1 35.18 15.59 -10.95
CA MET A 1 34.58 14.24 -10.92
C MET A 1 33.80 13.91 -9.63
N LYS A 2 33.91 14.70 -8.55
CA LYS A 2 33.19 14.44 -7.28
C LYS A 2 31.68 14.74 -7.35
N HIS A 3 31.27 15.70 -8.19
CA HIS A 3 29.87 16.10 -8.33
C HIS A 3 29.01 15.11 -9.13
N PHE A 4 29.62 14.33 -10.04
CA PHE A 4 28.91 13.35 -10.87
C PHE A 4 28.39 12.17 -10.04
N PHE A 5 29.14 11.77 -9.03
CA PHE A 5 28.77 10.66 -8.12
C PHE A 5 27.58 11.03 -7.22
N VAL A 6 27.48 12.29 -6.82
CA VAL A 6 26.36 12.79 -5.98
C VAL A 6 25.05 12.82 -6.77
N SER A 7 25.10 13.20 -8.06
CA SER A 7 23.94 13.21 -8.95
C SER A 7 23.35 11.81 -9.18
N ILE A 8 24.21 10.80 -9.33
CA ILE A 8 23.80 9.39 -9.53
C ILE A 8 23.12 8.83 -8.27
N ILE A 9 23.63 9.14 -7.08
CA ILE A 9 23.01 8.69 -5.81
C ILE A 9 21.64 9.36 -5.60
N MET A 10 21.48 10.61 -6.01
CA MET A 10 20.20 11.34 -5.89
C MET A 10 19.11 10.77 -6.80
N LEU A 11 19.46 10.27 -7.99
CA LEU A 11 18.52 9.63 -8.92
C LEU A 11 17.94 8.31 -8.37
N PHE A 12 18.69 7.56 -7.56
CA PHE A 12 18.20 6.35 -6.88
C PHE A 12 17.38 6.64 -5.61
N SER A 13 17.34 7.90 -5.16
CA SER A 13 16.60 8.32 -3.97
C SER A 13 15.15 8.68 -4.27
N CYS A 14 14.76 8.75 -5.55
CA CYS A 14 13.39 9.02 -5.99
C CYS A 14 12.54 7.73 -5.94
N GLY A 15 12.59 7.04 -4.80
CA GLY A 15 11.78 5.86 -4.54
C GLY A 15 10.33 6.27 -4.29
N VAL A 16 9.50 6.09 -5.32
CA VAL A 16 8.04 5.84 -5.32
C VAL A 16 7.31 6.37 -4.08
N SER A 17 6.92 7.64 -4.12
CA SER A 17 6.07 8.26 -3.11
C SER A 17 4.59 8.22 -3.52
N ASP A 18 4.07 7.02 -3.79
CA ASP A 18 2.62 6.83 -3.80
C ASP A 18 2.16 6.52 -2.38
N ALA A 19 1.31 7.39 -1.86
CA ALA A 19 0.86 7.35 -0.48
C ALA A 19 -0.62 6.98 -0.41
N ALA A 20 -0.92 5.70 -0.57
CA ALA A 20 -2.24 5.16 -0.28
C ALA A 20 -2.38 4.80 1.21
N TYR A 21 -3.59 4.97 1.75
CA TYR A 21 -3.87 4.74 3.17
C TYR A 21 -5.12 3.90 3.34
N ILE A 22 -5.05 2.86 4.17
CA ILE A 22 -6.25 2.22 4.69
C ILE A 22 -6.81 3.13 5.78
N THR A 23 -8.00 3.70 5.55
CA THR A 23 -8.64 4.64 6.48
C THR A 23 -9.61 3.93 7.41
N GLN A 24 -10.31 2.92 6.91
CA GLN A 24 -11.29 2.15 7.66
C GLN A 24 -11.30 0.70 7.20
N TRP A 25 -11.53 -0.22 8.14
CA TRP A 25 -11.82 -1.61 7.83
C TRP A 25 -12.76 -2.21 8.86
N ARG A 26 -13.42 -3.30 8.45
CA ARG A 26 -14.31 -4.10 9.28
C ARG A 26 -13.99 -5.56 9.07
N GLY A 27 -13.99 -6.33 10.16
CA GLY A 27 -13.71 -7.77 10.12
C GLY A 27 -12.22 -8.06 9.95
N GLU A 28 -11.92 -9.22 9.37
CA GLU A 28 -10.57 -9.70 9.18
C GLU A 28 -10.03 -9.25 7.83
N VAL A 29 -8.99 -8.42 7.88
CA VAL A 29 -8.28 -7.92 6.71
C VAL A 29 -6.81 -8.24 6.88
N GLY A 30 -6.24 -8.95 5.90
CA GLY A 30 -4.83 -9.26 5.85
C GLY A 30 -4.08 -8.25 4.99
N LEU A 31 -2.88 -7.90 5.41
CA LEU A 31 -1.92 -7.10 4.68
C LEU A 31 -0.63 -7.91 4.51
N LYS A 32 -0.15 -8.06 3.27
CA LYS A 32 1.18 -8.56 2.96
C LYS A 32 2.01 -7.38 2.47
N LYS A 33 3.13 -7.12 3.12
CA LYS A 33 4.03 -6.02 2.74
C LYS A 33 4.86 -6.43 1.52
N ASN A 34 5.14 -5.48 0.64
CA ASN A 34 6.04 -5.71 -0.49
C ASN A 34 7.39 -6.25 0.01
N GLY A 35 7.91 -7.29 -0.65
CA GLY A 35 9.12 -8.00 -0.23
C GLY A 35 8.94 -8.99 0.92
N THR A 36 7.72 -9.20 1.42
CA THR A 36 7.41 -10.23 2.43
C THR A 36 6.45 -11.28 1.86
N GLU A 37 6.56 -12.51 2.36
CA GLU A 37 5.66 -13.61 2.00
C GLU A 37 4.51 -13.78 3.02
N GLU A 38 4.65 -13.14 4.18
CA GLU A 38 3.74 -13.32 5.30
C GLU A 38 2.55 -12.36 5.25
N TRP A 39 1.37 -12.91 5.52
CA TRP A 39 0.15 -12.14 5.71
C TRP A 39 -0.02 -11.78 7.18
N ALA A 40 0.00 -10.49 7.48
CA ALA A 40 -0.29 -9.98 8.81
C ALA A 40 -1.74 -9.46 8.89
N PRO A 41 -2.52 -9.83 9.91
CA PRO A 41 -3.84 -9.22 10.12
C PRO A 41 -3.67 -7.74 10.50
N LEU A 42 -4.50 -6.87 9.94
CA LEU A 42 -4.56 -5.47 10.35
C LEU A 42 -5.07 -5.38 11.79
N LYS A 43 -4.28 -4.76 12.66
CA LYS A 43 -4.60 -4.53 14.07
C LYS A 43 -4.70 -3.04 14.36
N GLY A 44 -5.60 -2.66 15.25
CA GLY A 44 -5.77 -1.27 15.71
C GLY A 44 -6.88 -0.50 14.99
N LYS A 45 -6.84 0.83 15.10
CA LYS A 45 -7.79 1.77 14.47
C LYS A 45 -7.09 2.92 13.75
N SER A 46 -5.78 2.83 13.54
CA SER A 46 -4.96 3.86 12.92
C SER A 46 -4.90 3.71 11.41
N LYS A 47 -4.68 4.83 10.70
CA LYS A 47 -4.41 4.83 9.27
C LYS A 47 -3.17 3.99 8.98
N VAL A 48 -3.30 3.00 8.11
CA VAL A 48 -2.18 2.14 7.70
C VAL A 48 -1.71 2.58 6.34
N LYS A 49 -0.44 2.99 6.23
CA LYS A 49 0.16 3.38 4.96
C LYS A 49 0.44 2.14 4.10
N LEU A 50 0.02 2.22 2.84
CA LEU A 50 0.31 1.26 1.80
C LEU A 50 1.40 1.81 0.90
N ALA A 51 2.30 0.92 0.47
CA ALA A 51 3.32 1.20 -0.53
C ALA A 51 3.03 0.39 -1.79
N SER A 52 3.65 0.77 -2.91
CA SER A 52 3.60 -0.03 -4.14
C SER A 52 4.06 -1.47 -3.87
N GLY A 53 3.32 -2.43 -4.42
CA GLY A 53 3.54 -3.87 -4.25
C GLY A 53 2.90 -4.47 -2.99
N ASP A 54 2.37 -3.65 -2.06
CA ASP A 54 1.61 -4.17 -0.92
C ASP A 54 0.33 -4.86 -1.40
N GLU A 55 -0.06 -5.94 -0.73
CA GLU A 55 -1.27 -6.70 -1.05
C GLU A 55 -2.22 -6.73 0.14
N LEU A 56 -3.51 -6.55 -0.12
CA LEU A 56 -4.59 -6.65 0.85
C LEU A 56 -5.51 -7.81 0.49
N ARG A 57 -6.06 -8.44 1.51
CA ARG A 57 -7.14 -9.42 1.37
C ARG A 57 -8.21 -9.23 2.42
N THR A 58 -9.46 -9.40 2.06
CA THR A 58 -10.61 -9.36 2.96
C THR A 58 -11.18 -10.76 3.15
N ALA A 59 -11.48 -11.14 4.39
CA ALA A 59 -12.18 -12.39 4.66
C ALA A 59 -13.70 -12.25 4.40
N ARG A 60 -14.46 -13.31 4.72
CA ARG A 60 -15.93 -13.26 4.69
C ARG A 60 -16.43 -12.18 5.66
N ALA A 61 -17.51 -11.49 5.27
CA ALA A 61 -18.13 -10.40 6.05
C ALA A 61 -17.15 -9.26 6.45
N SER A 62 -16.06 -9.11 5.71
CA SER A 62 -15.00 -8.11 5.98
C SER A 62 -14.88 -7.12 4.84
N THR A 63 -14.54 -5.87 5.13
CA THR A 63 -14.41 -4.79 4.15
C THR A 63 -13.25 -3.88 4.50
N ALA A 64 -12.62 -3.25 3.51
CA ALA A 64 -11.59 -2.23 3.71
C ALA A 64 -11.83 -1.03 2.78
N GLU A 65 -11.46 0.16 3.24
CA GLU A 65 -11.50 1.40 2.46
C GLU A 65 -10.07 1.94 2.35
N ILE A 66 -9.63 2.12 1.11
CA ILE A 66 -8.34 2.68 0.75
C ILE A 66 -8.58 4.09 0.21
N PHE A 67 -7.84 5.04 0.76
CA PHE A 67 -7.78 6.41 0.30
C PHE A 67 -6.46 6.61 -0.44
N MET A 68 -6.53 6.97 -1.71
CA MET A 68 -5.38 7.26 -2.55
C MET A 68 -5.01 8.73 -2.40
N ASP A 69 -3.78 9.09 -2.75
CA ASP A 69 -3.29 10.48 -2.71
C ASP A 69 -3.91 11.38 -3.79
N ASP A 70 -4.35 10.82 -4.91
CA ASP A 70 -5.16 11.49 -5.93
C ASP A 70 -6.59 11.87 -5.44
N GLY A 71 -6.93 11.50 -4.20
CA GLY A 71 -8.23 11.75 -3.58
C GLY A 71 -9.30 10.72 -3.90
N THR A 72 -8.99 9.71 -4.72
CA THR A 72 -9.91 8.61 -5.01
C THR A 72 -10.03 7.65 -3.83
N ARG A 73 -11.13 6.90 -3.82
CA ARG A 73 -11.46 5.93 -2.78
C ARG A 73 -11.78 4.58 -3.38
N VAL A 74 -11.11 3.55 -2.87
CA VAL A 74 -11.34 2.17 -3.27
C VAL A 74 -11.93 1.41 -2.10
N LYS A 75 -13.13 0.85 -2.30
CA LYS A 75 -13.79 0.01 -1.30
C LYS A 75 -13.67 -1.46 -1.68
N LEU A 76 -13.03 -2.22 -0.81
CA LEU A 76 -12.87 -3.66 -0.97
C LEU A 76 -14.06 -4.39 -0.38
N ALA A 77 -14.70 -5.20 -1.23
CA ALA A 77 -15.78 -6.11 -0.86
C ALA A 77 -15.24 -7.30 -0.05
N PRO A 78 -16.12 -8.09 0.60
CA PRO A 78 -15.72 -9.34 1.25
C PRO A 78 -15.13 -10.34 0.26
N VAL A 79 -14.22 -11.19 0.74
CA VAL A 79 -13.57 -12.25 -0.05
C VAL A 79 -12.91 -11.71 -1.32
N SER A 80 -12.19 -10.60 -1.18
CA SER A 80 -11.49 -9.93 -2.28
C SER A 80 -10.00 -9.84 -1.98
N ALA A 81 -9.19 -9.85 -3.04
CA ALA A 81 -7.76 -9.59 -2.99
C ALA A 81 -7.44 -8.36 -3.83
N PHE A 82 -6.53 -7.53 -3.36
CA PHE A 82 -6.15 -6.28 -3.99
C PHE A 82 -4.65 -6.09 -3.88
N LYS A 83 -4.00 -5.65 -4.95
CA LYS A 83 -2.57 -5.35 -4.95
C LYS A 83 -2.36 -3.90 -5.34
N MET A 84 -1.58 -3.19 -4.54
CA MET A 84 -1.14 -1.85 -4.87
C MET A 84 -0.14 -1.95 -6.02
N ALA A 85 -0.46 -1.31 -7.14
CA ALA A 85 0.44 -1.18 -8.28
C ALA A 85 0.92 0.27 -8.36
N GLU A 86 2.14 0.45 -8.85
CA GLU A 86 2.67 1.76 -9.23
C GLU A 86 2.00 2.21 -10.53
N GLU A 87 1.77 3.51 -10.66
CA GLU A 87 1.38 4.09 -11.94
C GLU A 87 2.53 3.92 -12.94
N SER A 88 2.30 3.13 -14.00
CA SER A 88 3.26 3.00 -15.10
C SER A 88 3.02 4.15 -16.08
N GLY A 89 3.79 5.24 -15.92
CA GLY A 89 3.89 6.35 -16.89
C GLY A 89 4.78 6.02 -18.07
#